data_AF-A0AAV2CHK4-F1
#
_entry.id   AF-A0AAV2CHK4-F1
#
_cell.length_a   1.000
_cell.length_b   1.000
_cell.length_c   1.000
_cell.angle_alpha   90.00
_cell.angle_beta   90.00
_cell.angle_gamma   90.00
#
_symmetry.space_group_name_H-M   'P 1'
#
loop_
_entity.id
_entity.type
_entity.pdbx_description
1 polymer ?
#
loop_
_entity_poly.entity_id
_entity_poly.type
_entity_poly.pdbx_seq_one_letter_code
_entity_poly.pdbx_strand_id
1 'polypeptide(L)'
;MENSTDEELGSFVTALWFRWKERNNHLFNNPKLELWEIIARSEQYMEAYITTQVKNTNLVTKMEYKWEKPRADSFKVNVDAAILKEEGTGFGLVGRDGAMIFIMTATHQTRTAWSPELAEAKAIFWALNLSIFTVIDHC
;
A
#
# COMPACT_ATOMS: atom_id res chain seq x y z
N MET A 1 31.77 -11.13 5.92
CA MET A 1 30.84 -11.88 6.81
C MET A 1 29.54 -11.13 7.05
N GLU A 2 29.48 -9.81 6.86
CA GLU A 2 28.23 -9.03 7.00
C GLU A 2 27.24 -9.29 5.84
N ASN A 3 27.73 -9.42 4.60
CA ASN A 3 26.89 -9.60 3.41
C ASN A 3 26.10 -10.93 3.36
N SER A 4 26.58 -12.01 4.00
CA SER A 4 25.89 -13.32 3.94
C SER A 4 24.61 -13.33 4.76
N THR A 5 24.62 -12.65 5.91
CA THR A 5 23.48 -12.57 6.83
C THR A 5 22.34 -11.73 6.23
N ASP A 6 22.67 -10.66 5.50
CA ASP A 6 21.69 -9.79 4.84
C ASP A 6 21.00 -10.50 3.66
N GLU A 7 21.74 -11.32 2.91
CA GLU A 7 21.22 -12.13 1.80
C GLU A 7 20.31 -13.26 2.30
N GLU A 8 20.71 -13.94 3.37
CA GLU A 8 19.90 -14.96 4.06
C GLU A 8 18.60 -14.36 4.62
N LEU A 9 18.71 -13.19 5.27
CA LEU A 9 17.54 -12.46 5.79
C LEU A 9 16.62 -12.00 4.66
N GLY A 10 17.19 -11.49 3.57
CA GLY A 10 16.44 -11.08 2.38
C GLY A 10 15.69 -12.25 1.74
N SER A 11 16.33 -13.41 1.63
CA SER A 11 15.69 -14.64 1.12
C SER A 11 14.56 -15.11 2.04
N PHE A 12 14.79 -15.13 3.36
CA PHE A 12 13.77 -15.50 4.34
C PHE A 12 12.55 -14.57 4.30
N VAL A 13 12.76 -13.26 4.30
CA VAL A 13 11.67 -12.25 4.23
C VAL A 13 10.93 -12.36 2.89
N THR A 14 11.63 -12.59 1.79
CA THR A 14 11.02 -12.76 0.47
C THR A 14 10.13 -14.00 0.43
N ALA A 15 10.56 -15.13 0.99
CA ALA A 15 9.74 -16.33 1.11
C ALA A 15 8.46 -16.09 1.93
N LEU A 16 8.56 -15.38 3.06
CA LEU A 16 7.39 -14.99 3.87
C LEU A 16 6.41 -14.10 3.10
N TRP A 17 6.93 -13.12 2.36
CA TRP A 17 6.11 -12.24 1.52
C TRP A 17 5.38 -13.01 0.41
N PHE A 18 6.07 -13.93 -0.28
CA PHE A 18 5.45 -14.81 -1.28
C PHE A 18 4.36 -15.69 -0.65
N ARG A 19 4.57 -16.21 0.56
CA ARG A 19 3.55 -16.98 1.27
C ARG A 19 2.30 -16.16 1.59
N TRP A 20 2.49 -14.92 2.05
CA TRP A 20 1.38 -13.98 2.28
C TRP A 20 0.67 -13.62 0.97
N LYS A 21 1.43 -13.35 -0.10
CA LYS A 21 0.90 -13.06 -1.44
C LYS A 21 0.05 -14.21 -1.97
N GLU A 22 0.49 -15.45 -1.83
CA GLU A 22 -0.30 -16.61 -2.23
C GLU A 22 -1.58 -16.79 -1.41
N ARG A 23 -1.53 -16.49 -0.10
CA ARG A 23 -2.74 -16.47 0.72
C ARG A 23 -3.75 -15.45 0.18
N ASN A 24 -3.29 -14.27 -0.23
CA ASN A 24 -4.16 -13.26 -0.83
C ASN A 24 -4.66 -13.68 -2.21
N ASN A 25 -3.79 -14.22 -3.07
CA ASN A 25 -4.17 -14.71 -4.40
C ASN A 25 -5.28 -15.76 -4.31
N HIS A 26 -5.19 -16.68 -3.34
CA HIS A 26 -6.23 -17.68 -3.08
C HIS A 26 -7.55 -17.04 -2.64
N LEU A 27 -7.52 -15.99 -1.80
CA LEU A 27 -8.71 -15.24 -1.40
C LEU A 27 -9.38 -14.52 -2.58
N PHE A 28 -8.59 -14.11 -3.58
CA PHE A 28 -9.05 -13.39 -4.76
C PHE A 28 -9.16 -14.26 -6.03
N ASN A 29 -9.47 -15.56 -5.86
CA ASN A 29 -9.80 -16.53 -6.93
C ASN A 29 -8.70 -16.86 -7.95
N ASN A 30 -7.42 -16.84 -7.56
CA ASN A 30 -6.33 -17.41 -8.37
C ASN A 30 -6.03 -18.88 -7.98
N PRO A 31 -5.46 -19.69 -8.91
CA PRO A 31 -5.11 -21.07 -8.61
C PRO A 31 -4.04 -21.15 -7.51
N LYS A 32 -4.19 -22.15 -6.64
CA LYS A 32 -3.28 -22.40 -5.53
C LYS A 32 -1.94 -22.93 -6.06
N LEU A 33 -0.84 -22.30 -5.65
CA LEU A 33 0.49 -22.86 -5.86
C LEU A 33 0.85 -23.85 -4.76
N GLU A 34 1.62 -24.87 -5.12
CA GLU A 34 2.24 -25.79 -4.18
C GLU A 34 3.42 -25.11 -3.46
N LEU A 35 3.75 -25.59 -2.25
CA LEU A 35 4.76 -24.95 -1.40
C LEU A 35 6.13 -24.83 -2.08
N TRP A 36 6.53 -25.83 -2.85
CA TRP A 36 7.80 -25.84 -3.58
C TRP A 36 7.82 -24.76 -4.68
N GLU A 37 6.68 -24.49 -5.33
CA GLU A 37 6.57 -23.43 -6.33
C GLU A 37 6.70 -22.04 -5.70
N ILE A 38 6.18 -21.87 -4.48
CA ILE A 38 6.31 -20.62 -3.71
C ILE A 38 7.77 -20.36 -3.40
N ILE A 39 8.50 -21.38 -2.93
CA ILE A 39 9.93 -21.26 -2.60
C ILE A 39 10.74 -20.95 -3.86
N ALA A 40 10.57 -21.73 -4.93
CA ALA A 40 11.30 -21.52 -6.19
C ALA A 40 11.04 -20.12 -6.79
N ARG A 41 9.80 -19.62 -6.75
CA ARG A 41 9.49 -18.26 -7.22
C ARG A 41 10.10 -17.17 -6.33
N SER A 42 10.17 -17.41 -5.02
CA SER A 42 10.79 -16.47 -4.08
C SER A 42 12.30 -16.34 -4.31
N GLU A 43 12.99 -17.44 -4.60
CA GLU A 43 14.42 -17.46 -4.96
C GLU A 43 14.66 -16.74 -6.29
N GLN A 44 13.90 -17.08 -7.33
CA GLN A 44 13.99 -16.41 -8.63
C GLN A 44 13.76 -14.90 -8.53
N TYR A 45 12.81 -14.47 -7.70
CA TYR A 45 12.54 -13.06 -7.47
C TYR A 45 13.72 -12.36 -6.77
N MET A 46 14.34 -13.00 -5.77
CA MET A 46 15.50 -12.45 -5.07
C MET A 46 16.70 -12.31 -6.01
N GLU A 47 16.96 -13.32 -6.84
CA GLU A 47 18.02 -13.26 -7.86
C GLU A 47 17.77 -12.13 -8.87
N ALA A 48 16.55 -12.00 -9.38
CA ALA A 48 16.16 -10.91 -10.28
C ALA A 48 16.31 -9.54 -9.60
N TYR A 49 15.95 -9.43 -8.31
CA TYR A 49 16.10 -8.19 -7.55
C TYR A 49 17.58 -7.81 -7.40
N ILE A 50 18.44 -8.74 -6.95
CA ILE A 50 19.88 -8.48 -6.78
C ILE A 50 20.51 -8.06 -8.11
N THR A 51 20.20 -8.76 -9.20
CA THR A 51 20.78 -8.50 -10.52
C THR A 51 20.33 -7.18 -11.14
N THR A 52 19.15 -6.66 -10.77
CA THR A 52 18.59 -5.40 -11.29
C THR A 52 18.93 -4.17 -10.44
N GLN A 53 19.61 -4.33 -9.31
CA GLN A 53 20.14 -3.23 -8.48
C GLN A 53 21.33 -2.53 -9.17
N VAL A 54 21.10 -1.93 -10.33
CA VAL A 54 22.02 -0.93 -10.90
C VAL A 54 21.94 0.30 -10.00
N LYS A 55 23.04 0.62 -9.30
CA LYS A 55 23.14 1.82 -8.46
C LYS A 55 22.92 3.05 -9.33
N ASN A 56 21.71 3.59 -9.32
CA ASN A 56 21.43 4.88 -9.92
C ASN A 56 22.05 5.94 -9.00
N THR A 57 23.28 6.35 -9.30
CA THR A 57 24.07 7.30 -8.48
C THR A 57 23.59 8.74 -8.55
N ASN A 58 22.52 9.01 -9.32
CA ASN A 58 21.85 10.28 -9.31
C ASN A 58 20.85 10.33 -8.14
N LEU A 59 21.39 10.42 -6.92
CA LEU A 59 20.63 10.76 -5.73
C LEU A 59 20.15 12.21 -5.88
N VAL A 60 19.05 12.41 -6.62
CA VAL A 60 18.19 13.56 -6.37
C VAL A 60 17.83 13.45 -4.89
N THR A 61 18.20 14.45 -4.10
CA THR A 61 17.83 14.53 -2.69
C THR A 61 16.31 14.57 -2.61
N LYS A 62 15.69 13.39 -2.58
CA LYS A 62 14.26 13.23 -2.36
C LYS A 62 14.04 13.77 -0.95
N MET A 63 13.22 14.81 -0.82
CA MET A 63 12.74 15.21 0.50
C MET A 63 12.11 13.97 1.14
N GLU A 64 12.77 13.44 2.17
CA GLU A 64 12.26 12.33 2.94
C GLU A 64 11.10 12.84 3.80
N TYR A 65 9.92 12.90 3.21
CA TYR A 65 8.68 13.04 3.97
C TYR A 65 8.44 11.72 4.71
N LYS A 66 8.93 11.65 5.95
CA LYS A 66 8.67 10.52 6.83
C LYS A 66 7.24 10.60 7.34
N TRP A 67 6.60 9.44 7.45
CA TRP A 67 5.29 9.38 8.07
C TRP A 67 5.43 9.71 9.56
N GLU A 68 4.78 10.79 9.99
CA GLU A 68 4.71 11.17 11.40
C GLU A 68 3.28 11.01 11.93
N LYS A 69 3.14 10.80 13.24
CA LYS A 69 1.83 10.82 13.88
C LYS A 69 1.16 12.20 13.72
N PRO A 70 -0.18 12.28 13.71
CA PRO A 70 -0.87 13.56 13.69
C PRO A 70 -0.54 14.38 14.95
N ARG A 71 -0.68 15.71 14.86
CA ARG A 71 -0.57 16.58 16.04
C ARG A 71 -1.81 16.41 16.90
N ALA A 72 -1.75 16.82 18.17
CA ALA A 72 -2.86 16.60 19.12
C ALA A 72 -4.18 17.27 18.70
N ASP A 73 -4.09 18.35 17.93
CA ASP A 73 -5.18 19.17 17.42
C ASP A 73 -5.51 18.89 15.94
N SER A 74 -4.92 17.83 15.35
CA SER A 74 -5.17 17.45 13.98
C SER A 74 -5.49 15.98 13.83
N PHE A 75 -6.17 15.66 12.74
CA PHE A 75 -6.36 14.29 12.30
C PHE A 75 -5.66 14.10 10.97
N LYS A 76 -5.21 12.88 10.72
CA LYS A 76 -4.63 12.46 9.44
C LYS A 76 -5.58 11.53 8.74
N VAL A 77 -5.80 11.79 7.46
CA VAL A 77 -6.62 10.97 6.59
C VAL A 77 -5.71 10.27 5.60
N ASN A 78 -5.70 8.94 5.66
CA ASN A 78 -5.11 8.11 4.62
C ASN A 78 -6.23 7.76 3.63
N VAL A 79 -5.91 7.84 2.35
CA VAL A 79 -6.83 7.59 1.25
C VAL A 79 -6.13 6.79 0.17
N ASP A 80 -6.90 5.95 -0.52
CA ASP A 80 -6.41 5.10 -1.62
C ASP A 80 -7.54 4.90 -2.64
N ALA A 81 -7.17 4.73 -3.91
CA ALA A 81 -8.09 4.39 -4.98
C ALA A 81 -7.78 3.03 -5.60
N ALA A 82 -8.82 2.20 -5.75
CA ALA A 82 -8.71 0.89 -6.38
C ALA A 82 -9.48 0.87 -7.71
N ILE A 83 -8.78 0.60 -8.82
CA ILE A 83 -9.44 0.38 -10.12
C ILE A 83 -9.95 -1.07 -10.17
N LEU A 84 -11.27 -1.20 -10.28
CA LEU A 84 -12.01 -2.46 -10.20
C LEU A 84 -12.40 -2.97 -11.60
N LYS A 85 -11.46 -3.00 -12.56
CA LYS A 85 -11.70 -3.44 -13.95
C LYS A 85 -13.01 -2.86 -14.53
N GLU A 86 -14.00 -3.71 -14.81
CA GLU A 86 -15.29 -3.35 -15.41
C GLU A 86 -16.26 -2.67 -14.42
N GLU A 87 -15.98 -2.76 -13.11
CA GLU A 87 -16.82 -2.24 -12.03
C GLU A 87 -16.50 -0.78 -11.67
N GLY A 88 -15.53 -0.17 -12.36
CA GLY A 88 -15.14 1.23 -12.20
C GLY A 88 -14.03 1.44 -11.18
N THR A 89 -14.18 2.44 -10.29
CA THR A 89 -13.14 2.82 -9.31
C THR A 89 -13.75 2.91 -7.91
N GLY A 90 -13.14 2.20 -6.97
CA GLY A 90 -13.42 2.31 -5.53
C GLY A 90 -12.46 3.30 -4.85
N PHE A 91 -12.96 3.99 -3.84
CA PHE A 91 -12.20 4.86 -2.95
C PHE A 91 -12.31 4.35 -1.52
N GLY A 92 -11.21 4.40 -0.79
CA GLY A 92 -11.16 4.07 0.63
C GLY A 92 -10.56 5.21 1.43
N LEU A 93 -11.14 5.51 2.59
CA LEU A 93 -10.67 6.51 3.54
C LEU A 93 -10.54 5.90 4.93
N VAL A 94 -9.46 6.27 5.62
CA VAL A 94 -9.27 6.01 7.04
C VAL A 94 -8.65 7.22 7.73
N GLY A 95 -9.39 7.84 8.65
CA GLY A 95 -8.99 8.97 9.47
C GLY A 95 -8.55 8.54 10.88
N ARG A 96 -7.49 9.18 11.39
CA ARG A 96 -6.95 8.95 12.75
C ARG A 96 -6.62 10.27 13.45
N ASP A 97 -6.83 10.34 14.76
CA ASP A 97 -6.43 11.48 15.59
C ASP A 97 -4.97 11.41 16.08
N GLY A 98 -4.52 12.42 16.82
CA GLY A 98 -3.18 12.47 17.43
C GLY A 98 -2.90 11.38 18.48
N ALA A 99 -3.93 10.73 19.01
CA ALA A 99 -3.83 9.55 19.88
C ALA A 99 -3.74 8.23 19.10
N MET A 100 -3.72 8.30 17.76
CA MET A 100 -3.71 7.17 16.84
C MET A 100 -5.00 6.33 16.88
N ILE A 101 -6.10 6.90 17.37
CA ILE A 101 -7.42 6.28 17.39
C ILE A 101 -8.10 6.52 16.03
N PHE A 102 -8.77 5.49 15.51
CA PHE A 102 -9.57 5.62 14.29
C PHE A 102 -10.85 6.41 14.58
N ILE A 103 -11.02 7.54 13.90
CA ILE A 103 -12.17 8.45 14.09
C ILE A 103 -13.13 8.44 12.91
N MET A 104 -12.68 7.98 11.74
CA MET A 104 -13.48 7.99 10.51
C MET A 104 -13.02 6.90 9.56
N THR A 105 -13.98 6.19 8.97
CA THR A 105 -13.74 5.34 7.81
C THR A 105 -14.86 5.57 6.81
N ALA A 106 -14.53 5.55 5.53
CA ALA A 106 -15.53 5.64 4.48
C ALA A 106 -15.07 4.88 3.24
N THR A 107 -16.03 4.42 2.45
CA THR A 107 -15.78 3.88 1.13
C THR A 107 -16.77 4.45 0.14
N HIS A 108 -16.36 4.55 -1.11
CA HIS A 108 -17.23 4.96 -2.21
C HIS A 108 -16.85 4.19 -3.47
N GLN A 109 -17.80 3.93 -4.36
CA GLN A 109 -17.53 3.31 -5.65
C GLN A 109 -18.22 4.11 -6.74
N THR A 110 -17.48 4.34 -7.82
CA THR A 110 -17.96 4.96 -9.04
C THR A 110 -17.91 3.95 -10.17
N ARG A 111 -18.81 4.07 -11.15
CA ARG A 111 -18.84 3.21 -12.34
C ARG A 111 -17.82 3.61 -13.41
N THR A 112 -16.96 4.59 -13.13
CA THR A 112 -15.97 5.09 -14.08
C THR A 112 -14.59 4.57 -13.71
N ALA A 113 -13.90 3.96 -14.66
CA ALA A 113 -12.49 3.63 -14.54
C ALA A 113 -11.65 4.85 -14.98
N TRP A 114 -10.74 5.30 -14.12
CA TRP A 114 -9.77 6.36 -14.45
C TRP A 114 -8.35 5.81 -14.51
N SER A 115 -7.40 6.63 -14.97
CA SER A 115 -5.99 6.30 -14.77
C SER A 115 -5.67 6.25 -13.27
N PRO A 116 -4.67 5.47 -12.82
CA PRO A 116 -4.30 5.37 -11.41
C PRO A 116 -4.08 6.75 -10.76
N GLU A 117 -3.37 7.65 -11.43
CA GLU A 117 -3.05 8.98 -10.92
C GLU A 117 -4.30 9.84 -10.71
N LEU A 118 -5.24 9.78 -11.66
CA LEU A 118 -6.49 10.52 -11.57
C LEU A 118 -7.44 9.91 -10.53
N ALA A 119 -7.43 8.58 -10.39
CA ALA A 119 -8.19 7.88 -9.36
C ALA A 119 -7.72 8.29 -7.96
N GLU A 120 -6.41 8.30 -7.71
CA GLU A 120 -5.82 8.76 -6.43
C GLU A 120 -6.18 10.22 -6.14
N ALA A 121 -6.01 11.12 -7.11
CA ALA A 121 -6.35 12.53 -6.96
C ALA A 121 -7.84 12.74 -6.62
N LYS A 122 -8.73 11.96 -7.26
CA LYS A 122 -10.16 11.99 -6.97
C LYS A 122 -10.50 11.45 -5.59
N ALA A 123 -9.82 10.39 -5.16
CA ALA A 123 -9.99 9.85 -3.82
C ALA A 123 -9.60 10.90 -2.76
N ILE A 124 -8.47 11.59 -2.94
CA ILE A 124 -8.07 12.73 -2.08
C ILE A 124 -9.14 13.81 -2.05
N PHE A 125 -9.65 14.24 -3.21
CA PHE A 125 -10.68 15.27 -3.27
C PHE A 125 -11.98 14.84 -2.57
N TRP A 126 -12.41 13.60 -2.77
CA TRP A 126 -13.56 13.02 -2.09
C TRP A 126 -13.37 12.95 -0.56
N ALA A 127 -12.19 12.51 -0.12
CA ALA A 127 -11.80 12.44 1.28
C ALA A 127 -11.81 13.80 1.98
N LEU A 128 -11.28 14.84 1.31
CA LEU A 128 -11.28 16.21 1.82
C LEU A 128 -12.70 16.74 2.01
N ASN A 129 -13.58 16.53 1.04
CA ASN A 129 -14.98 16.95 1.16
C ASN A 129 -15.65 16.28 2.36
N LEU A 130 -15.50 14.95 2.51
CA LEU A 130 -16.06 14.23 3.66
C LEU A 130 -15.51 14.73 5.00
N SER A 131 -14.20 14.97 5.07
CA SER A 131 -13.53 15.37 6.31
C SER A 131 -13.98 16.74 6.82
N ILE A 132 -14.40 17.64 5.93
CA ILE A 132 -14.94 18.95 6.31
C ILE A 132 -16.30 18.80 7.01
N PHE A 133 -17.15 17.87 6.57
CA PHE A 133 -18.48 17.68 7.14
C PHE A 133 -18.45 16.99 8.51
N THR A 134 -17.57 16.00 8.71
CA THR A 134 -17.52 15.22 9.97
C THR A 134 -17.00 16.03 11.16
N VAL A 135 -16.21 17.09 10.94
CA VAL A 135 -15.70 17.96 12.02
C VAL A 135 -16.79 18.86 12.60
N ILE A 136 -17.87 19.11 11.87
CA ILE A 136 -18.96 20.02 12.28
C ILE A 136 -19.96 19.31 13.23
N ASP A 137 -20.11 17.99 13.14
CA ASP A 137 -21.08 17.22 13.93
C ASP A 137 -20.55 16.73 15.30
N HIS A 138 -19.29 17.05 15.64
CA HIS A 138 -18.64 16.68 16.90
C HIS A 138 -18.13 17.87 17.73
N CYS A 139 -18.59 19.09 17.43
CA CYS A 139 -18.38 20.30 18.24
C CYS A 139 -19.67 20.76 18.91
#